data_AF-A0A0B2PS58-F1
#
_entry.id   AF-A0A0B2PS58-F1
#
_cell.length_a   1.000
_cell.length_b   1.000
_cell.length_c   1.000
_cell.angle_alpha   90.00
_cell.angle_beta   90.00
_cell.angle_gamma   90.00
#
_symmetry.space_group_name_H-M   'P 1'
#
loop_
_entity.id
_entity.type
_entity.pdbx_description
1 polymer ?
#
loop_
_entity_poly.entity_id
_entity_poly.type
_entity_poly.pdbx_seq_one_letter_code
_entity_poly.pdbx_strand_id
1 'polypeptide(L)'
;MEKLGINAELCDDGIEEFGLKIIGELFDDEDVNLSEVEQAFDVFDQNKDGFIEARELQRILSCLGLGKDLMECEEMVNAIDQNGDELIDRNEFFRIMEQCFG
;
A
#
# COMPACT_ATOMS: atom_id res chain seq x y z
N MET A 1 -23.27 -5.21 -15.14
CA MET A 1 -22.11 -4.30 -15.12
C MET A 1 -22.05 -3.75 -13.73
N GLU A 2 -21.31 -4.46 -12.90
CA GLU A 2 -21.18 -4.24 -11.47
C GLU A 2 -20.50 -2.89 -11.26
N LYS A 3 -21.20 -2.00 -10.55
CA LYS A 3 -20.61 -0.77 -10.04
C LYS A 3 -19.96 -1.14 -8.72
N LEU A 4 -18.63 -1.20 -8.71
CA LEU A 4 -17.88 -1.13 -7.45
C LEU A 4 -17.95 0.34 -7.00
N GLY A 5 -18.99 0.62 -6.21
CA GLY A 5 -19.22 1.91 -5.60
C GLY A 5 -18.37 2.03 -4.35
N ILE A 6 -17.16 2.56 -4.50
CA ILE A 6 -16.34 3.02 -3.38
C ILE A 6 -17.00 4.31 -2.87
N ASN A 7 -17.95 4.17 -1.95
CA ASN A 7 -18.46 5.29 -1.15
C ASN A 7 -17.53 5.44 0.05
N ALA A 8 -16.40 6.11 -0.16
CA ALA A 8 -15.55 6.56 0.94
C ALA A 8 -16.22 7.78 1.60
N GLU A 9 -17.04 7.54 2.63
CA GLU A 9 -17.33 8.59 3.62
C GLU A 9 -16.03 8.83 4.41
N LEU A 10 -15.33 9.89 4.03
CA LEU A 10 -14.14 10.40 4.72
C LEU A 10 -14.61 11.09 6.01
N CYS A 11 -14.46 10.41 7.15
CA CYS A 11 -14.57 11.05 8.45
C CYS A 11 -13.26 11.77 8.77
N ASP A 12 -13.41 13.07 9.02
CA ASP A 12 -12.43 14.06 9.43
C ASP A 12 -11.80 13.67 10.79
N ASP A 13 -10.53 13.23 10.80
CA ASP A 13 -9.48 13.56 11.79
C ASP A 13 -8.17 12.79 11.46
N GLY A 14 -7.09 13.49 11.13
CA GLY A 14 -5.72 12.96 11.16
C GLY A 14 -5.20 12.28 9.87
N ILE A 15 -4.18 12.88 9.25
CA ILE A 15 -3.51 12.44 8.01
C ILE A 15 -2.67 11.15 8.19
N GLU A 16 -2.67 10.50 9.36
CA GLU A 16 -1.83 9.33 9.65
C GLU A 16 -2.42 7.97 9.25
N GLU A 17 -3.68 7.90 8.79
CA GLU A 17 -4.37 6.62 8.52
C GLU A 17 -4.53 6.29 7.02
N PHE A 18 -4.13 7.21 6.13
CA PHE A 18 -4.42 7.11 4.71
C PHE A 18 -3.61 6.01 3.99
N GLY A 19 -2.38 5.76 4.46
CA GLY A 19 -1.49 4.73 3.91
C GLY A 19 -2.00 3.31 4.16
N LEU A 20 -2.44 3.06 5.39
CA LEU A 20 -2.82 1.73 5.87
C LEU A 20 -4.20 1.30 5.35
N LYS A 21 -5.15 2.23 5.29
CA LYS A 21 -6.51 1.92 4.84
C LYS A 21 -6.56 1.44 3.39
N ILE A 22 -5.75 2.02 2.51
CA ILE A 22 -5.71 1.63 1.08
C ILE A 22 -5.19 0.20 0.93
N ILE A 23 -4.17 -0.18 1.70
CA ILE A 23 -3.63 -1.55 1.69
C ILE A 23 -4.65 -2.50 2.30
N GLY A 24 -5.29 -2.12 3.41
CA GLY A 24 -6.40 -2.84 4.03
C GLY A 24 -7.54 -3.17 3.06
N GLU A 25 -7.97 -2.21 2.24
CA GLU A 25 -9.04 -2.38 1.25
C GLU A 25 -8.63 -3.26 0.04
N LEU A 26 -7.33 -3.52 -0.16
CA LEU A 26 -6.83 -4.37 -1.25
C LEU A 26 -6.72 -5.85 -0.88
N PHE A 27 -6.66 -6.18 0.42
CA PHE A 27 -6.49 -7.54 0.91
C PHE A 27 -7.66 -7.86 1.86
N ASP A 28 -8.75 -8.44 1.35
CA ASP A 28 -9.95 -8.79 2.14
C ASP A 28 -9.80 -10.10 2.95
N ASP A 29 -8.62 -10.75 2.94
CA ASP A 29 -8.42 -12.07 3.52
C ASP A 29 -7.85 -12.01 4.96
N GLU A 30 -8.59 -12.62 5.90
CA GLU A 30 -8.34 -12.67 7.35
C GLU A 30 -7.04 -13.42 7.74
N ASP A 31 -6.31 -13.97 6.75
CA ASP A 31 -5.05 -14.71 6.91
C ASP A 31 -4.04 -14.29 5.82
N VAL A 32 -3.37 -13.16 6.01
CA VAL A 32 -2.30 -12.73 5.09
C VAL A 32 -1.12 -13.71 5.18
N ASN A 33 -0.98 -14.56 4.16
CA ASN A 33 0.08 -15.56 4.11
C ASN A 33 1.32 -15.00 3.40
N LEU A 34 2.51 -15.52 3.74
CA LEU A 34 3.79 -15.11 3.14
C LEU A 34 3.75 -15.14 1.59
N SER A 35 3.05 -16.12 1.02
CA SER A 35 2.88 -16.24 -0.44
C SER A 35 2.01 -15.14 -1.05
N GLU A 36 1.04 -14.61 -0.32
CA GLU A 36 0.17 -13.53 -0.82
C GLU A 36 0.87 -12.19 -0.70
N VAL A 37 1.61 -11.99 0.38
CA VAL A 37 2.50 -10.83 0.55
C VAL A 37 3.55 -10.80 -0.57
N GLU A 38 4.16 -11.92 -0.90
CA GLU A 38 5.12 -11.99 -2.01
C GLU A 38 4.47 -11.67 -3.37
N GLN A 39 3.26 -12.17 -3.63
CA GLN A 39 2.55 -11.88 -4.89
C GLN A 39 2.13 -10.41 -4.97
N ALA A 40 1.66 -9.84 -3.86
CA ALA A 40 1.36 -8.43 -3.75
C ALA A 40 2.60 -7.58 -4.01
N PHE A 41 3.71 -7.90 -3.33
CA PHE A 41 4.98 -7.22 -3.49
C PHE A 41 5.44 -7.24 -4.95
N ASP A 42 5.35 -8.39 -5.63
CA ASP A 42 5.68 -8.55 -7.05
C ASP A 42 4.79 -7.73 -8.00
N VAL A 43 3.57 -7.34 -7.58
CA VAL A 43 2.70 -6.44 -8.34
C VAL A 43 3.13 -4.99 -8.16
N PHE A 44 3.54 -4.61 -6.94
CA PHE A 44 4.04 -3.28 -6.63
C PHE A 44 5.45 -3.02 -7.20
N ASP A 45 6.37 -3.96 -7.01
CA ASP A 45 7.75 -3.94 -7.51
C ASP A 45 7.79 -4.23 -9.02
N GLN A 46 7.71 -3.17 -9.81
CA GLN A 46 7.66 -3.26 -11.28
C GLN A 46 9.03 -3.55 -11.87
N ASN A 47 10.09 -3.07 -11.22
CA ASN A 47 11.46 -3.21 -11.68
C ASN A 47 12.12 -4.54 -11.23
N LYS A 48 11.48 -5.25 -10.28
CA LYS A 48 11.92 -6.50 -9.64
C LYS A 48 13.26 -6.38 -8.91
N ASP A 49 13.54 -5.22 -8.31
CA ASP A 49 14.75 -4.98 -7.54
C ASP A 49 14.63 -5.41 -6.07
N GLY A 50 13.43 -5.78 -5.63
CA GLY A 50 13.15 -6.21 -4.27
C GLY A 50 12.76 -5.08 -3.32
N PHE A 51 12.51 -3.88 -3.85
CA PHE A 51 12.08 -2.69 -3.14
C PHE A 51 10.87 -2.07 -3.86
N ILE A 52 10.06 -1.30 -3.14
CA ILE A 52 8.97 -0.52 -3.73
C ILE A 52 9.29 0.96 -3.54
N GLU A 53 9.53 1.66 -4.64
CA GLU A 53 9.68 3.11 -4.63
C GLU A 53 8.31 3.82 -4.58
N ALA A 54 8.28 5.06 -4.07
CA ALA A 54 7.07 5.91 -4.10
C ALA A 54 6.45 6.04 -5.51
N ARG A 55 7.27 6.01 -6.56
CA ARG A 55 6.83 6.05 -7.97
C ARG A 55 6.15 4.77 -8.41
N GLU A 56 6.60 3.63 -7.92
CA GLU A 56 6.02 2.33 -8.23
C GLU A 56 4.69 2.16 -7.50
N LEU A 57 4.65 2.57 -6.24
CA LEU A 57 3.42 2.70 -5.48
C LEU A 57 2.41 3.59 -6.21
N GLN A 58 2.83 4.80 -6.65
CA GLN A 58 1.97 5.72 -7.41
C GLN A 58 1.41 5.08 -8.68
N ARG A 59 2.23 4.33 -9.42
CA ARG A 59 1.81 3.66 -10.65
C ARG A 59 0.72 2.64 -10.38
N ILE A 60 0.89 1.81 -9.35
CA ILE A 60 -0.11 0.81 -9.00
C ILE A 60 -1.39 1.47 -8.49
N LEU A 61 -1.29 2.47 -7.62
CA LEU A 61 -2.46 3.22 -7.14
C LEU A 61 -3.22 3.87 -8.31
N SER A 62 -2.49 4.42 -9.30
CA SER A 62 -3.09 4.93 -10.53
C SER A 62 -3.76 3.84 -11.38
N CYS A 63 -3.17 2.65 -11.47
CA CYS A 63 -3.76 1.49 -12.16
C CYS A 63 -5.03 0.97 -11.47
N LEU A 64 -5.11 1.07 -10.15
CA LEU A 64 -6.27 0.69 -9.33
C LEU A 64 -7.39 1.75 -9.34
N GLY A 65 -7.16 2.90 -9.99
CA GLY A 65 -8.10 4.02 -10.02
C GLY A 65 -8.06 4.91 -8.79
N LEU A 66 -7.12 4.65 -7.88
CA LEU A 66 -6.79 5.46 -6.70
C LEU A 66 -5.66 6.44 -7.04
N GLY A 67 -5.83 7.23 -8.10
CA GLY A 67 -4.80 8.17 -8.55
C GLY A 67 -4.34 9.09 -7.41
N LYS A 68 -3.07 8.93 -7.01
CA LYS A 68 -2.42 9.69 -5.93
C LYS A 68 -1.26 10.51 -6.45
N ASP A 69 -1.04 11.67 -5.82
CA ASP A 69 0.12 12.49 -6.14
C ASP A 69 1.40 11.86 -5.59
N LEU A 70 2.53 12.13 -6.24
CA LEU A 70 3.81 11.54 -5.83
C LEU A 70 4.14 11.89 -4.37
N MET A 71 3.79 13.11 -3.95
CA MET A 71 3.99 13.58 -2.57
C MET A 71 3.17 12.76 -1.56
N GLU A 72 1.93 12.40 -1.90
CA GLU A 72 1.12 11.52 -1.03
C GLU A 72 1.73 10.11 -0.97
N CYS A 73 2.24 9.60 -2.10
CA CYS A 73 2.93 8.31 -2.12
C CYS A 73 4.25 8.35 -1.33
N GLU A 74 5.00 9.46 -1.39
CA GLU A 74 6.21 9.67 -0.58
C GLU A 74 5.88 9.71 0.91
N GLU A 75 4.78 10.36 1.31
CA GLU A 75 4.30 10.33 2.69
C GLU A 75 3.88 8.92 3.13
N MET A 76 3.21 8.15 2.25
CA MET A 76 2.85 6.75 2.53
C MET A 76 4.10 5.89 2.70
N VAL A 77 5.07 5.99 1.78
CA VAL A 77 6.34 5.26 1.87
C VAL A 77 7.07 5.63 3.15
N ASN A 78 7.21 6.92 3.45
CA ASN A 78 7.91 7.36 4.66
C ASN A 78 7.18 7.00 5.97
N ALA A 79 5.86 6.82 5.95
CA ALA A 79 5.12 6.31 7.10
C ALA A 79 5.38 4.81 7.37
N ILE A 80 5.79 4.09 6.33
CA ILE A 80 6.02 2.65 6.31
C ILE A 80 7.50 2.32 6.57
N ASP A 81 8.37 3.06 5.88
CA ASP A 81 9.82 2.93 5.90
C ASP A 81 10.34 3.11 7.33
N GLN A 82 10.89 2.03 7.88
CA GLN A 82 11.42 2.01 9.24
C GLN A 82 12.93 2.24 9.26
N ASN A 83 13.58 1.94 8.14
CA ASN A 83 15.02 1.96 8.01
C ASN A 83 15.53 3.35 7.52
N GLY A 84 14.63 4.15 6.95
CA GLY A 84 14.87 5.52 6.48
C GLY A 84 15.54 5.61 5.12
N ASP A 85 15.42 4.58 4.26
CA ASP A 85 15.98 4.56 2.92
C ASP A 85 15.03 5.07 1.83
N GLU A 86 13.84 5.55 2.21
CA GLU A 86 12.76 6.01 1.33
C GLU A 86 12.26 4.90 0.38
N LEU A 87 12.52 3.64 0.73
CA LEU A 87 12.09 2.45 0.00
C LEU A 87 11.30 1.54 0.95
N ILE A 88 10.39 0.74 0.39
CA ILE A 88 9.72 -0.30 1.17
C ILE A 88 10.35 -1.64 0.80
N ASP A 89 11.05 -2.25 1.76
CA ASP A 89 11.56 -3.61 1.61
C ASP A 89 10.47 -4.67 1.90
N ARG A 90 10.77 -5.94 1.56
CA ARG A 90 9.83 -7.06 1.78
C ARG A 90 9.42 -7.24 3.24
N ASN A 91 10.33 -7.04 4.19
CA ASN A 91 10.03 -7.16 5.62
C ASN A 91 9.15 -6.00 6.08
N GLU A 92 9.42 -4.78 5.63
CA GLU A 92 8.59 -3.60 5.94
C GLU A 92 7.18 -3.78 5.39
N PHE A 93 7.07 -4.22 4.13
CA PHE A 93 5.79 -4.56 3.52
C PHE A 93 5.02 -5.65 4.28
N PHE A 94 5.72 -6.71 4.70
CA PHE A 94 5.12 -7.78 5.52
C PHE A 94 4.63 -7.25 6.87
N ARG A 95 5.39 -6.38 7.53
CA ARG A 95 5.03 -5.80 8.82
C ARG A 95 3.76 -4.95 8.74
N ILE A 96 3.59 -4.19 7.66
CA ILE A 96 2.36 -3.44 7.43
C ILE A 96 1.17 -4.38 7.28
N MET A 97 1.32 -5.43 6.49
CA MET A 97 0.26 -6.42 6.29
C MET A 97 -0.09 -7.09 7.62
N GLU A 98 0.90 -7.48 8.42
CA GLU A 98 0.64 -8.02 9.75
C GLU A 98 -0.05 -7.01 10.68
N GLN A 99 0.34 -5.74 10.63
CA GLN A 99 -0.15 -4.70 11.54
C GLN A 99 -1.51 -4.11 11.12
N CYS A 100 -1.90 -4.25 9.85
CA CYS A 100 -3.18 -3.77 9.33
C CYS A 100 -4.31 -4.82 9.47
N PHE A 101 -3.96 -6.10 9.61
CA PHE A 101 -4.90 -7.23 9.70
C PHE A 101 -4.85 -8.01 11.04
N GLY A 102 -4.01 -7.57 12.00
CA GLY A 102 -3.84 -8.18 13.32
C GLY A 102 -4.70 -7.62 14.45
#